data_AF-A6F0Y2-F1
#
_entry.id   AF-A6F0Y2-F1
#
_cell.length_a   1.000
_cell.length_b   1.000
_cell.length_c   1.000
_cell.angle_alpha   90.00
_cell.angle_beta   90.00
_cell.angle_gamma   90.00
#
_symmetry.space_group_name_H-M   'P 1'
#
loop_
_entity.id
_entity.type
_entity.pdbx_description
1 polymer ?
#
loop_
_entity_poly.entity_id
_entity_poly.type
_entity_poly.pdbx_seq_one_letter_code
_entity_poly.pdbx_strand_id
1 'polypeptide(L)'
;MTSEVLTFSGGRLPLKRPGGGRTLRAWDAADEQLLERVLECFTPQSHPRVLILDDQFGALTLGLAPFAPVSFADSCLLSESLVMNAPADLSIPAPKNWLEPPEGPFDLVVMRIPRQLDYLACLLRWVNSVLAPEGELIAGGMIKHLPSRSADVFGELVNTREVCPARKKARVVVAVRGENTLLDWPDLWRGYRLSSRYELSGMPAVFARGKLDIGSRLLLPVIERMVADLPPGARVMDLGCGNGVLGLTALARNPALEVAFADVSSQAVASARHNVQTAFPGAVASFYHSDGIPEAAGRYDLVLLNPPFHEGGVVGDHIALRLFSQVAGHLSPGGCMLLVGNRHLGYHRSLRHYFGQVRQIDADPKFVVFEASVQEGGRS
;
A
#
# COMPACT_ATOMS: atom_id res chain seq x y z
N MET A 1 15.58 -13.01 4.17
CA MET A 1 14.93 -13.51 2.94
C MET A 1 14.80 -15.02 3.05
N THR A 2 13.59 -15.53 2.87
CA THR A 2 13.29 -16.95 2.73
C THR A 2 12.99 -17.23 1.27
N SER A 3 13.57 -18.29 0.72
CA SER A 3 13.29 -18.76 -0.63
C SER A 3 12.58 -20.09 -0.54
N GLU A 4 11.44 -20.22 -1.22
CA GLU A 4 10.71 -21.48 -1.34
C GLU A 4 10.22 -21.68 -2.76
N VAL A 5 10.08 -22.94 -3.15
CA VAL A 5 9.64 -23.32 -4.50
C VAL A 5 8.13 -23.57 -4.49
N LEU A 6 7.38 -22.76 -5.22
CA LEU A 6 6.00 -23.04 -5.61
C LEU A 6 6.03 -24.08 -6.73
N THR A 7 5.24 -25.15 -6.60
CA THR A 7 5.08 -26.18 -7.64
C THR A 7 3.60 -26.25 -8.01
N PHE A 8 3.31 -26.22 -9.31
CA PHE A 8 1.97 -26.28 -9.90
C PHE A 8 2.06 -26.99 -11.26
N SER A 9 0.93 -27.31 -11.89
CA SER A 9 0.88 -28.02 -13.19
C SER A 9 1.67 -27.33 -14.31
N GLY A 10 1.80 -26.00 -14.27
CA GLY A 10 2.58 -25.21 -15.22
C GLY A 10 4.08 -25.14 -14.94
N GLY A 11 4.57 -25.66 -13.80
CA GLY A 11 6.00 -25.74 -13.52
C GLY A 11 6.40 -25.48 -12.06
N ARG A 12 7.64 -24.97 -11.89
CA ARG A 12 8.26 -24.71 -10.58
C ARG A 12 8.80 -23.29 -10.54
N LEU A 13 8.44 -22.54 -9.50
CA LEU A 13 8.86 -21.15 -9.32
C LEU A 13 9.55 -20.97 -7.96
N PRO A 14 10.88 -20.75 -7.94
CA PRO A 14 11.56 -20.32 -6.73
C PRO A 14 11.23 -18.86 -6.44
N LEU A 15 10.51 -18.59 -5.35
CA LEU A 15 10.10 -17.25 -4.95
C LEU A 15 10.77 -16.85 -3.64
N LYS A 16 11.17 -15.59 -3.56
CA LYS A 16 11.78 -14.96 -2.39
C LYS A 16 10.83 -13.92 -1.80
N ARG A 17 10.78 -13.87 -0.47
CA ARG A 17 10.06 -12.83 0.26
C ARG A 17 11.05 -11.79 0.86
N PRO A 18 10.94 -10.51 0.50
CA PRO A 18 11.65 -9.42 1.17
C PRO A 18 11.28 -9.36 2.67
N GLY A 19 12.25 -9.04 3.54
CA GLY A 19 12.00 -8.79 4.97
C GLY A 19 11.53 -9.98 5.83
N GLY A 20 11.42 -11.21 5.30
CA GLY A 20 10.83 -12.34 6.02
C GLY A 20 11.75 -13.06 7.03
N GLY A 21 11.16 -13.45 8.17
CA GLY A 21 11.69 -14.47 9.09
C GLY A 21 11.50 -15.90 8.56
N ARG A 22 12.15 -16.90 9.18
CA ARG A 22 12.29 -18.28 8.66
C ARG A 22 10.96 -19.03 8.34
N THR A 23 9.81 -18.51 8.77
CA THR A 23 8.49 -19.16 8.61
C THR A 23 7.58 -18.48 7.57
N LEU A 24 7.96 -17.33 7.02
CA LEU A 24 7.16 -16.59 6.06
C LEU A 24 7.54 -16.98 4.64
N ARG A 25 6.53 -17.18 3.79
CA ARG A 25 6.69 -17.58 2.37
C ARG A 25 6.25 -16.46 1.45
N ALA A 26 6.78 -16.47 0.23
CA ALA A 26 6.40 -15.56 -0.86
C ALA A 26 5.12 -15.98 -1.58
N TRP A 27 4.56 -17.14 -1.23
CA TRP A 27 3.31 -17.67 -1.78
C TRP A 27 2.57 -18.46 -0.70
N ASP A 28 1.28 -18.65 -0.89
CA ASP A 28 0.43 -19.51 -0.09
C ASP A 28 -0.48 -20.41 -0.95
N ALA A 29 -1.28 -21.24 -0.30
CA ALA A 29 -2.09 -22.23 -0.98
C ALA A 29 -3.20 -21.64 -1.88
N ALA A 30 -3.54 -20.35 -1.72
CA ALA A 30 -4.45 -19.70 -2.64
C ALA A 30 -3.76 -19.31 -3.95
N ASP A 31 -2.46 -18.99 -3.94
CA ASP A 31 -1.71 -18.75 -5.18
C ASP A 31 -1.63 -20.04 -6.02
N GLU A 32 -1.28 -21.15 -5.37
CA GLU A 32 -1.27 -22.49 -5.97
C GLU A 32 -2.62 -22.82 -6.61
N GLN A 33 -3.72 -22.66 -5.86
CA GLN A 33 -5.06 -22.97 -6.37
C GLN A 33 -5.54 -22.06 -7.49
N LEU A 34 -5.16 -20.78 -7.46
CA LEU A 34 -5.48 -19.85 -8.55
C LEU A 34 -4.76 -20.26 -9.83
N LEU A 35 -3.47 -20.60 -9.76
CA LEU A 35 -2.70 -21.09 -10.90
C LEU A 35 -3.29 -22.37 -11.49
N GLU A 36 -3.56 -23.37 -10.65
CA GLU A 36 -4.15 -24.63 -11.11
C GLU A 36 -5.49 -24.39 -11.80
N ARG A 37 -6.36 -23.56 -11.20
CA ARG A 37 -7.68 -23.28 -11.77
C ARG A 37 -7.59 -22.57 -13.12
N VAL A 38 -6.66 -21.62 -13.27
CA VAL A 38 -6.46 -20.95 -14.57
C VAL A 38 -5.98 -21.95 -15.62
N LEU A 39 -5.01 -22.81 -15.29
CA LEU A 39 -4.45 -23.78 -16.23
C LEU A 39 -5.41 -24.92 -16.59
N GLU A 40 -6.39 -25.22 -15.74
CA GLU A 40 -7.49 -26.14 -16.04
C GLU A 40 -8.49 -25.56 -17.06
N CYS A 41 -8.76 -24.25 -17.01
CA CYS A 41 -9.81 -23.61 -17.80
C CYS A 41 -9.30 -22.89 -19.05
N PHE A 42 -8.06 -22.41 -19.05
CA PHE A 42 -7.50 -21.55 -20.09
C PHE A 42 -6.18 -22.09 -20.62
N THR A 43 -5.93 -21.86 -21.91
CA THR A 43 -4.66 -22.20 -22.55
C THR A 43 -3.99 -20.95 -23.12
N PRO A 44 -2.66 -20.80 -23.05
CA PRO A 44 -1.98 -19.64 -23.63
C PRO A 44 -2.23 -19.46 -25.13
N GLN A 45 -2.49 -20.56 -25.86
CA GLN A 45 -2.72 -20.59 -27.29
C GLN A 45 -4.02 -19.90 -27.73
N SER A 46 -4.99 -19.73 -26.82
CA SER A 46 -6.19 -18.93 -27.09
C SER A 46 -5.96 -17.43 -26.92
N HIS A 47 -4.74 -17.01 -26.55
CA HIS A 47 -4.33 -15.62 -26.35
C HIS A 47 -5.34 -14.75 -25.57
N PRO A 48 -5.82 -15.22 -24.39
CA PRO A 48 -6.76 -14.42 -23.60
C PRO A 48 -6.06 -13.18 -23.05
N ARG A 49 -6.79 -12.07 -22.96
CA ARG A 49 -6.32 -10.87 -22.27
C ARG A 49 -6.45 -11.09 -20.77
N VAL A 50 -5.32 -11.33 -20.11
CA VAL A 50 -5.28 -11.66 -18.68
C VAL A 50 -4.89 -10.44 -17.85
N LEU A 51 -5.65 -10.18 -16.78
CA LEU A 51 -5.33 -9.19 -15.74
C LEU A 51 -5.10 -9.91 -14.41
N ILE A 52 -4.02 -9.58 -13.71
CA ILE A 52 -3.69 -10.12 -12.40
C ILE A 52 -3.78 -9.01 -11.36
N LEU A 53 -4.60 -9.20 -10.33
CA LEU A 53 -4.89 -8.22 -9.29
C LEU A 53 -4.26 -8.62 -7.95
N ASP A 54 -3.48 -7.70 -7.39
CA ASP A 54 -2.86 -7.77 -6.06
C ASP A 54 -2.06 -9.05 -5.79
N ASP A 55 -1.32 -9.49 -6.80
CA ASP A 55 -0.21 -10.42 -6.60
C ASP A 55 0.77 -9.83 -5.59
N GLN A 56 1.16 -10.59 -4.57
CA GLN A 56 1.95 -10.04 -3.46
C GLN A 56 3.44 -10.08 -3.75
N PHE A 57 3.92 -11.18 -4.36
CA PHE A 57 5.35 -11.41 -4.56
C PHE A 57 5.68 -11.98 -5.95
N GLY A 58 4.73 -11.92 -6.88
CA GLY A 58 4.93 -12.36 -8.27
C GLY A 58 4.50 -13.80 -8.55
N ALA A 59 3.88 -14.50 -7.60
CA ALA A 59 3.54 -15.92 -7.77
C ALA A 59 2.58 -16.14 -8.95
N LEU A 60 1.56 -15.28 -9.07
CA LEU A 60 0.56 -15.36 -10.13
C LEU A 60 1.11 -14.79 -11.43
N THR A 61 1.75 -13.63 -11.37
CA THR A 61 2.30 -12.93 -12.53
C THR A 61 3.35 -13.78 -13.24
N LEU A 62 4.27 -14.36 -12.49
CA LEU A 62 5.33 -15.20 -13.06
C LEU A 62 4.80 -16.58 -13.45
N GLY A 63 3.86 -17.15 -12.68
CA GLY A 63 3.25 -18.45 -12.99
C GLY A 63 2.36 -18.44 -14.23
N LEU A 64 1.76 -17.29 -14.53
CA LEU A 64 0.95 -17.07 -15.72
C LEU A 64 1.69 -16.28 -16.80
N ALA A 65 3.01 -16.12 -16.71
CA ALA A 65 3.81 -15.41 -17.72
C ALA A 65 3.56 -15.88 -19.18
N PRO A 66 3.32 -17.17 -19.47
CA PRO A 66 2.95 -17.61 -20.83
C PRO A 66 1.68 -16.95 -21.40
N PHE A 67 0.79 -16.41 -20.54
CA PHE A 67 -0.40 -15.67 -20.94
C PHE A 67 -0.13 -14.17 -21.18
N ALA A 68 1.11 -13.69 -20.99
CA ALA A 68 1.49 -12.28 -21.06
C ALA A 68 0.53 -11.35 -20.27
N PRO A 69 0.31 -11.60 -18.97
CA PRO A 69 -0.69 -10.89 -18.20
C PRO A 69 -0.30 -9.42 -17.99
N VAL A 70 -1.31 -8.56 -17.88
CA VAL A 70 -1.16 -7.24 -17.26
C VAL A 70 -1.24 -7.42 -15.76
N SER A 71 -0.21 -7.00 -15.03
CA SER A 71 -0.23 -6.99 -13.56
C SER A 71 -0.72 -5.65 -13.04
N PHE A 72 -1.54 -5.70 -12.01
CA PHE A 72 -2.06 -4.54 -11.31
C PHE A 72 -2.00 -4.74 -9.80
N ALA A 73 -1.52 -3.75 -9.07
CA ALA A 73 -1.56 -3.76 -7.61
C ALA A 73 -1.69 -2.35 -7.06
N ASP A 74 -2.37 -2.24 -5.91
CA ASP A 74 -2.32 -0.99 -5.15
C ASP A 74 -0.93 -0.75 -4.54
N SER A 75 -0.20 -1.82 -4.21
CA SER A 75 1.11 -1.70 -3.58
C SER A 75 2.27 -1.64 -4.58
N CYS A 76 3.19 -0.67 -4.41
CA CYS A 76 4.41 -0.58 -5.20
C CYS A 76 5.37 -1.77 -4.99
N LEU A 77 5.21 -2.51 -3.89
CA LEU A 77 6.06 -3.65 -3.52
C LEU A 77 6.02 -4.80 -4.55
N LEU A 78 4.96 -4.89 -5.35
CA LEU A 78 4.88 -5.89 -6.42
C LEU A 78 5.97 -5.65 -7.48
N SER A 79 6.27 -4.40 -7.83
CA SER A 79 7.30 -4.08 -8.83
C SER A 79 8.67 -4.64 -8.42
N GLU A 80 9.09 -4.36 -7.18
CA GLU A 80 10.34 -4.87 -6.63
C GLU A 80 10.33 -6.40 -6.50
N SER A 81 9.20 -6.97 -6.11
CA SER A 81 9.07 -8.42 -5.97
C SER A 81 9.16 -9.15 -7.31
N LEU A 82 8.61 -8.58 -8.38
CA LEU A 82 8.73 -9.12 -9.73
C LEU A 82 10.18 -9.07 -10.20
N VAL A 83 10.87 -7.95 -10.04
CA VAL A 83 12.30 -7.84 -10.38
C VAL A 83 13.13 -8.86 -9.59
N MET A 84 12.82 -9.08 -8.32
CA MET A 84 13.53 -10.02 -7.46
C MET A 84 13.31 -11.50 -7.85
N ASN A 85 12.09 -11.83 -8.29
CA ASN A 85 11.65 -13.23 -8.47
C ASN A 85 11.57 -13.66 -9.94
N ALA A 86 11.62 -12.73 -10.89
CA ALA A 86 11.62 -13.07 -12.31
C ALA A 86 12.87 -13.88 -12.69
N PRO A 87 12.71 -14.94 -13.49
CA PRO A 87 13.83 -15.56 -14.20
C PRO A 87 14.61 -14.53 -15.03
N ALA A 88 15.92 -14.73 -15.18
CA ALA A 88 16.81 -13.76 -15.84
C ALA A 88 16.47 -13.52 -17.33
N ASP A 89 15.82 -14.47 -17.98
CA ASP A 89 15.39 -14.46 -19.37
C ASP A 89 13.95 -13.94 -19.56
N LEU A 90 13.22 -13.68 -18.47
CA LEU A 90 11.83 -13.27 -18.51
C LEU A 90 11.71 -11.76 -18.31
N SER A 91 11.32 -11.05 -19.37
CA SER A 91 10.94 -9.64 -19.27
C SER A 91 9.49 -9.52 -18.80
N ILE A 92 9.28 -8.87 -17.66
CA ILE A 92 7.96 -8.60 -17.10
C ILE A 92 7.70 -7.08 -17.13
N PRO A 93 6.60 -6.62 -17.75
CA PRO A 93 6.20 -5.21 -17.69
C PRO A 93 5.99 -4.75 -16.25
N ALA A 94 6.27 -3.47 -15.98
CA ALA A 94 5.99 -2.87 -14.69
C ALA A 94 4.47 -2.94 -14.36
N PRO A 95 4.08 -3.29 -13.13
CA PRO A 95 2.67 -3.32 -12.75
C PRO A 95 1.98 -1.97 -12.90
N LYS A 96 0.73 -2.00 -13.39
CA LYS A 96 -0.19 -0.87 -13.32
C LYS A 96 -0.75 -0.70 -11.90
N ASN A 97 -1.38 0.44 -11.62
CA ASN A 97 -1.89 0.77 -10.28
C ASN A 97 -3.01 1.83 -10.39
N TRP A 98 -3.56 2.30 -9.26
CA TRP A 98 -4.70 3.23 -9.27
C TRP A 98 -4.40 4.64 -9.79
N LEU A 99 -3.12 5.01 -9.98
CA LEU A 99 -2.73 6.26 -10.63
C LEU A 99 -2.81 6.17 -12.17
N GLU A 100 -2.69 4.96 -12.72
CA GLU A 100 -2.77 4.67 -14.15
C GLU A 100 -3.39 3.27 -14.34
N PRO A 101 -4.71 3.12 -14.06
CA PRO A 101 -5.37 1.82 -14.16
C PRO A 101 -5.44 1.37 -15.63
N PRO A 102 -5.25 0.07 -15.93
CA PRO A 102 -5.34 -0.42 -17.29
C PRO A 102 -6.79 -0.42 -17.78
N GLU A 103 -6.94 -0.18 -19.08
CA GLU A 103 -8.23 -0.29 -19.75
C GLU A 103 -8.47 -1.74 -20.20
N GLY A 104 -9.74 -2.18 -20.09
CA GLY A 104 -10.17 -3.47 -20.62
C GLY A 104 -10.54 -3.41 -22.12
N PRO A 105 -11.23 -4.43 -22.65
CA PRO A 105 -11.73 -5.60 -21.93
C PRO A 105 -10.65 -6.63 -21.60
N PHE A 106 -10.83 -7.39 -20.51
CA PHE A 106 -10.05 -8.57 -20.16
C PHE A 106 -10.92 -9.83 -20.24
N ASP A 107 -10.39 -10.90 -20.80
CA ASP A 107 -11.10 -12.18 -20.91
C ASP A 107 -10.98 -13.00 -19.61
N LEU A 108 -9.92 -12.75 -18.84
CA LEU A 108 -9.68 -13.39 -17.55
C LEU A 108 -9.10 -12.37 -16.56
N VAL A 109 -9.71 -12.28 -15.38
CA VAL A 109 -9.15 -11.56 -14.22
C VAL A 109 -8.83 -12.56 -13.13
N VAL A 110 -7.58 -12.61 -12.68
CA VAL A 110 -7.13 -13.44 -11.56
C VAL A 110 -6.84 -12.53 -10.37
N MET A 111 -7.54 -12.73 -9.25
CA MET A 111 -7.49 -11.80 -8.13
C MET A 111 -7.11 -12.48 -6.82
N ARG A 112 -6.15 -11.89 -6.10
CA ARG A 112 -5.97 -12.14 -4.67
C ARG A 112 -7.01 -11.34 -3.89
N ILE A 113 -7.85 -12.03 -3.12
CA ILE A 113 -8.88 -11.38 -2.31
C ILE A 113 -8.18 -10.55 -1.21
N PRO A 114 -8.35 -9.21 -1.18
CA PRO A 114 -7.72 -8.38 -0.17
C PRO A 114 -8.37 -8.59 1.20
N ARG A 115 -7.68 -8.14 2.24
CA ARG A 115 -8.14 -8.29 3.64
C ARG A 115 -9.16 -7.23 4.05
N GLN A 116 -9.20 -6.11 3.32
CA GLN A 116 -10.07 -4.98 3.58
C GLN A 116 -11.35 -5.11 2.74
N LEU A 117 -12.50 -5.07 3.42
CA LEU A 117 -13.81 -5.24 2.78
C LEU A 117 -14.10 -4.14 1.75
N ASP A 118 -13.84 -2.89 2.11
CA ASP A 118 -14.05 -1.74 1.24
C ASP A 118 -13.16 -1.81 -0.02
N TYR A 119 -11.92 -2.29 0.13
CA TYR A 119 -11.02 -2.46 -1.00
C TYR A 119 -11.44 -3.62 -1.91
N LEU A 120 -11.92 -4.74 -1.35
CA LEU A 120 -12.56 -5.80 -2.13
C LEU A 120 -13.74 -5.26 -2.94
N ALA A 121 -14.63 -4.48 -2.32
CA ALA A 121 -15.77 -3.89 -3.01
C ALA A 121 -15.33 -2.96 -4.16
N CYS A 122 -14.28 -2.16 -3.94
CA CYS A 122 -13.67 -1.32 -4.98
C CYS A 122 -13.16 -2.15 -6.16
N LEU A 123 -12.39 -3.20 -5.90
CA LEU A 123 -11.84 -4.07 -6.94
C LEU A 123 -12.96 -4.75 -7.73
N LEU A 124 -13.97 -5.34 -7.08
CA LEU A 124 -15.06 -6.01 -7.78
C LEU A 124 -15.87 -5.04 -8.66
N ARG A 125 -16.15 -3.83 -8.16
CA ARG A 125 -16.80 -2.76 -8.95
C ARG A 125 -15.97 -2.34 -10.15
N TRP A 126 -14.65 -2.23 -9.99
CA TRP A 126 -13.75 -1.91 -11.10
C TRP A 126 -13.66 -3.06 -12.11
N VAL A 127 -13.56 -4.31 -11.63
CA VAL A 127 -13.58 -5.52 -12.46
C VAL A 127 -14.81 -5.57 -13.35
N ASN A 128 -16.00 -5.22 -12.83
CA ASN A 128 -17.22 -5.14 -13.64
C ASN A 128 -17.14 -4.15 -14.82
N SER A 129 -16.23 -3.19 -14.77
CA SER A 129 -16.00 -2.19 -15.81
C SER A 129 -14.99 -2.66 -16.87
N VAL A 130 -14.05 -3.55 -16.49
CA VAL A 130 -12.95 -3.98 -17.36
C VAL A 130 -13.05 -5.43 -17.82
N LEU A 131 -13.92 -6.25 -17.21
CA LEU A 131 -14.12 -7.64 -17.61
C LEU A 131 -15.00 -7.72 -18.88
N ALA A 132 -14.55 -8.52 -19.85
CA ALA A 132 -15.30 -8.79 -21.07
C ALA A 132 -16.68 -9.40 -20.75
N PRO A 133 -17.69 -9.24 -21.63
CA PRO A 133 -19.03 -9.83 -21.42
C PRO A 133 -19.02 -11.31 -21.07
N GLU A 134 -18.19 -12.10 -21.76
CA GLU A 134 -17.98 -13.54 -21.53
C GLU A 134 -16.72 -13.84 -20.70
N GLY A 135 -16.15 -12.82 -20.06
CA GLY A 135 -14.92 -12.96 -19.28
C GLY A 135 -15.18 -13.57 -17.90
N GLU A 136 -14.15 -14.18 -17.33
CA GLU A 136 -14.20 -14.79 -16.00
C GLU A 136 -13.33 -14.05 -14.98
N LEU A 137 -13.84 -13.94 -13.76
CA LEU A 137 -13.10 -13.57 -12.56
C LEU A 137 -12.81 -14.84 -11.76
N ILE A 138 -11.53 -15.11 -11.51
CA ILE A 138 -11.07 -16.19 -10.63
C ILE A 138 -10.38 -15.55 -9.43
N ALA A 139 -11.05 -15.55 -8.28
CA ALA A 139 -10.60 -14.87 -7.08
C ALA A 139 -10.28 -15.86 -5.96
N GLY A 140 -9.13 -15.69 -5.30
CA GLY A 140 -8.66 -16.64 -4.28
C GLY A 140 -8.02 -15.99 -3.07
N GLY A 141 -8.12 -16.66 -1.93
CA GLY A 141 -7.44 -16.23 -0.71
C GLY A 141 -7.44 -17.28 0.40
N MET A 142 -6.54 -17.11 1.35
CA MET A 142 -6.51 -17.93 2.57
C MET A 142 -7.71 -17.58 3.45
N ILE A 143 -8.50 -18.57 3.87
CA ILE A 143 -9.77 -18.39 4.60
C ILE A 143 -9.60 -17.51 5.84
N LYS A 144 -8.53 -17.72 6.61
CA LYS A 144 -8.21 -16.92 7.81
C LYS A 144 -7.89 -15.43 7.54
N HIS A 145 -7.76 -15.06 6.27
CA HIS A 145 -7.41 -13.71 5.82
C HIS A 145 -8.51 -13.06 4.99
N LEU A 146 -9.56 -13.81 4.65
CA LEU A 146 -10.72 -13.27 3.98
C LEU A 146 -11.49 -12.35 4.94
N PRO A 147 -11.99 -11.20 4.46
CA PRO A 147 -12.92 -10.37 5.21
C PRO A 147 -14.14 -11.19 5.64
N SER A 148 -14.65 -10.95 6.86
CA SER A 148 -15.77 -11.73 7.43
C SER A 148 -17.06 -11.63 6.61
N ARG A 149 -17.26 -10.52 5.87
CA ARG A 149 -18.41 -10.29 4.98
C ARG A 149 -18.06 -10.36 3.49
N SER A 150 -16.96 -11.02 3.14
CA SER A 150 -16.55 -11.15 1.75
C SER A 150 -17.62 -11.82 0.89
N ALA A 151 -18.30 -12.85 1.40
CA ALA A 151 -19.39 -13.53 0.69
C ALA A 151 -20.54 -12.57 0.31
N ASP A 152 -20.93 -11.67 1.21
CA ASP A 152 -21.98 -10.67 0.96
C ASP A 152 -21.56 -9.73 -0.19
N VAL A 153 -20.31 -9.27 -0.16
CA VAL A 153 -19.75 -8.37 -1.19
C VAL A 153 -19.66 -9.07 -2.56
N PHE A 154 -19.25 -10.34 -2.60
CA PHE A 154 -19.29 -11.14 -3.83
C PHE A 154 -20.72 -11.32 -4.33
N GLY A 155 -21.67 -11.63 -3.45
CA GLY A 155 -23.08 -11.83 -3.81
C GLY A 155 -23.79 -10.57 -4.30
N GLU A 156 -23.36 -9.39 -3.85
CA GLU A 156 -23.89 -8.09 -4.29
C GLU A 156 -23.28 -7.64 -5.63
N LEU A 157 -21.97 -7.84 -5.81
CA LEU A 157 -21.22 -7.15 -6.87
C LEU A 157 -20.95 -7.99 -8.10
N VAL A 158 -20.86 -9.32 -7.99
CA VAL A 158 -20.52 -10.19 -9.13
C VAL A 158 -21.42 -11.41 -9.21
N ASN A 159 -21.56 -11.96 -10.41
CA ASN A 159 -22.37 -13.14 -10.64
C ASN A 159 -21.54 -14.40 -10.38
N THR A 160 -21.58 -14.90 -9.13
CA THR A 160 -20.81 -16.10 -8.73
C THR A 160 -21.31 -17.34 -9.47
N ARG A 161 -20.41 -18.00 -10.21
CA ARG A 161 -20.67 -19.25 -10.95
C ARG A 161 -20.33 -20.47 -10.12
N GLU A 162 -19.20 -20.43 -9.42
CA GLU A 162 -18.68 -21.56 -8.67
C GLU A 162 -17.93 -21.08 -7.42
N VAL A 163 -18.11 -21.80 -6.31
CA VAL A 163 -17.24 -21.68 -5.13
C VAL A 163 -16.52 -23.01 -4.96
N CYS A 164 -15.24 -23.05 -5.28
CA CYS A 164 -14.48 -24.29 -5.28
C CYS A 164 -14.34 -24.87 -3.84
N PRO A 165 -14.19 -26.20 -3.70
CA PRO A 165 -13.91 -26.82 -2.40
C PRO A 165 -12.65 -26.24 -1.76
N ALA A 166 -12.67 -26.00 -0.44
CA ALA A 166 -11.51 -25.49 0.27
C ALA A 166 -10.40 -26.54 0.27
N ARG A 167 -9.20 -26.16 -0.18
CA ARG A 167 -7.99 -26.98 -0.07
C ARG A 167 -6.93 -26.20 0.68
N LYS A 168 -6.19 -26.88 1.57
CA LYS A 168 -5.09 -26.28 2.36
C LYS A 168 -5.44 -24.94 3.03
N LYS A 169 -6.69 -24.78 3.49
CA LYS A 169 -7.27 -23.55 4.09
C LYS A 169 -7.36 -22.34 3.16
N ALA A 170 -7.26 -22.53 1.85
CA ALA A 170 -7.55 -21.54 0.83
C ALA A 170 -8.90 -21.83 0.17
N ARG A 171 -9.49 -20.78 -0.39
CA ARG A 171 -10.76 -20.80 -1.11
C ARG A 171 -10.61 -20.05 -2.43
N VAL A 172 -11.18 -20.59 -3.50
CA VAL A 172 -11.29 -19.96 -4.81
C VAL A 172 -12.76 -19.80 -5.16
N VAL A 173 -13.10 -18.68 -5.79
CA VAL A 173 -14.41 -18.32 -6.29
C VAL A 173 -14.27 -17.97 -7.77
N VAL A 174 -15.14 -18.52 -8.60
CA VAL A 174 -15.27 -18.19 -10.02
C VAL A 174 -16.55 -17.40 -10.20
N ALA A 175 -16.46 -16.24 -10.83
CA ALA A 175 -17.57 -15.34 -11.07
C ALA A 175 -17.48 -14.73 -12.46
N VAL A 176 -18.59 -14.17 -12.94
CA VAL A 176 -18.62 -13.31 -14.12
C VAL A 176 -19.04 -11.90 -13.72
N ARG A 177 -18.87 -10.94 -14.63
CA ARG A 177 -19.17 -9.53 -14.36
C ARG A 177 -20.60 -9.36 -13.83
N GLY A 178 -20.74 -8.48 -12.84
CA GLY A 178 -22.02 -7.89 -12.43
C GLY A 178 -22.27 -6.56 -13.13
N GLU A 179 -23.29 -5.85 -12.67
CA GLU A 179 -23.72 -4.55 -13.21
C GLU A 179 -23.15 -3.36 -12.41
N ASN A 180 -22.87 -3.57 -11.13
CA ASN A 180 -22.38 -2.54 -10.21
C ASN A 180 -20.94 -2.13 -10.55
N THR A 181 -20.74 -0.90 -11.04
CA THR A 181 -19.40 -0.36 -11.33
C THR A 181 -18.91 0.63 -10.28
N LEU A 182 -17.75 1.25 -10.52
CA LEU A 182 -17.26 2.39 -9.74
C LEU A 182 -18.02 3.68 -10.05
N LEU A 183 -18.73 3.75 -11.18
CA LEU A 183 -19.50 4.91 -11.58
C LEU A 183 -20.56 5.20 -10.50
N ASP A 184 -20.64 6.46 -10.09
CA ASP A 184 -21.58 6.96 -9.08
C ASP A 184 -21.52 6.24 -7.72
N TRP A 185 -20.44 5.52 -7.41
CA TRP A 185 -20.29 4.90 -6.10
C TRP A 185 -19.82 5.94 -5.05
N PRO A 186 -20.70 6.39 -4.13
CA PRO A 186 -20.37 7.48 -3.22
C PRO A 186 -19.23 7.12 -2.25
N ASP A 187 -19.04 5.84 -1.96
CA ASP A 187 -18.01 5.37 -1.03
C ASP A 187 -16.63 5.20 -1.68
N LEU A 188 -16.49 5.49 -2.97
CA LEU A 188 -15.18 5.56 -3.63
C LEU A 188 -14.30 6.63 -2.96
N TRP A 189 -14.89 7.79 -2.64
CA TRP A 189 -14.25 8.86 -1.89
C TRP A 189 -15.00 9.06 -0.57
N ARG A 190 -14.45 8.51 0.51
CA ARG A 190 -15.01 8.67 1.86
C ARG A 190 -14.04 9.43 2.74
N GLY A 191 -14.58 10.29 3.60
CA GLY A 191 -13.75 11.22 4.35
C GLY A 191 -14.28 11.62 5.71
N TYR A 192 -13.56 12.55 6.32
CA TYR A 192 -13.94 13.21 7.56
C TYR A 192 -13.46 14.66 7.54
N ARG A 193 -14.14 15.50 8.33
CA ARG A 193 -13.76 16.89 8.53
C ARG A 193 -12.56 16.97 9.49
N LEU A 194 -11.45 17.55 9.03
CA LEU A 194 -10.25 17.75 9.84
C LEU A 194 -10.36 19.03 10.69
N SER A 195 -10.87 20.10 10.09
CA SER A 195 -11.10 21.40 10.74
C SER A 195 -12.35 22.06 10.17
N SER A 196 -12.73 23.25 10.65
CA SER A 196 -13.83 24.01 10.06
C SER A 196 -13.62 24.38 8.58
N ARG A 197 -12.39 24.27 8.07
CA ARG A 197 -12.04 24.68 6.69
C ARG A 197 -11.76 23.52 5.74
N TYR A 198 -11.42 22.34 6.25
CA TYR A 198 -10.90 21.25 5.43
C TYR A 198 -11.60 19.92 5.70
N GLU A 199 -11.97 19.25 4.62
CA GLU A 199 -12.43 17.88 4.61
C GLU A 199 -11.38 17.04 3.89
N LEU A 200 -11.04 15.89 4.47
CA LEU A 200 -10.12 14.95 3.87
C LEU A 200 -10.90 13.73 3.42
N SER A 201 -10.69 13.32 2.17
CA SER A 201 -11.24 12.08 1.64
C SER A 201 -10.13 11.07 1.36
N GLY A 202 -10.51 9.80 1.24
CA GLY A 202 -9.60 8.71 0.93
C GLY A 202 -10.29 7.58 0.18
N MET A 203 -9.54 7.00 -0.75
CA MET A 203 -9.95 5.82 -1.50
C MET A 203 -9.99 4.55 -0.61
N PRO A 204 -10.66 3.46 -1.05
CA PRO A 204 -10.98 2.30 -0.20
C PRO A 204 -9.85 1.55 0.51
N ALA A 205 -8.65 1.55 -0.04
CA ALA A 205 -7.46 0.93 0.57
C ALA A 205 -6.78 1.83 1.62
N VAL A 206 -7.15 3.11 1.70
CA VAL A 206 -6.47 4.09 2.53
C VAL A 206 -6.75 3.88 4.02
N PHE A 207 -5.68 3.88 4.82
CA PHE A 207 -5.75 3.76 6.26
C PHE A 207 -6.58 4.89 6.88
N ALA A 208 -7.44 4.54 7.84
CA ALA A 208 -8.25 5.48 8.60
C ALA A 208 -9.09 6.47 7.74
N ARG A 209 -9.46 6.09 6.49
CA ARG A 209 -10.17 6.97 5.54
C ARG A 209 -11.48 7.57 6.08
N GLY A 210 -12.19 6.84 6.94
CA GLY A 210 -13.49 7.26 7.48
C GLY A 210 -13.43 8.08 8.77
N LYS A 211 -12.27 8.16 9.45
CA LYS A 211 -12.11 8.91 10.70
C LYS A 211 -10.65 9.14 11.02
N LEU A 212 -10.31 10.34 11.52
CA LEU A 212 -8.97 10.66 12.01
C LEU A 212 -8.44 9.61 12.99
N ASP A 213 -7.28 9.05 12.66
CA ASP A 213 -6.54 8.13 13.53
C ASP A 213 -6.14 8.82 14.84
N ILE A 214 -6.19 8.06 15.94
CA ILE A 214 -5.90 8.59 17.27
C ILE A 214 -4.41 8.95 17.40
N GLY A 215 -3.52 8.14 16.82
CA GLY A 215 -2.09 8.41 16.77
C GLY A 215 -1.79 9.67 15.97
N SER A 216 -2.30 9.76 14.73
CA SER A 216 -2.17 10.97 13.92
C SER A 216 -2.70 12.21 14.63
N ARG A 217 -3.86 12.12 15.30
CA ARG A 217 -4.45 13.22 16.08
C ARG A 217 -3.53 13.75 17.19
N LEU A 218 -2.80 12.86 17.87
CA LEU A 218 -1.83 13.26 18.89
C LEU A 218 -0.63 14.01 18.27
N LEU A 219 -0.27 13.67 17.03
CA LEU A 219 0.86 14.28 16.33
C LEU A 219 0.54 15.67 15.75
N LEU A 220 -0.71 15.97 15.39
CA LEU A 220 -1.06 17.22 14.68
C LEU A 220 -0.62 18.51 15.42
N PRO A 221 -0.89 18.69 16.73
CA PRO A 221 -0.49 19.92 17.42
C PRO A 221 1.03 20.09 17.52
N VAL A 222 1.78 18.98 17.50
CA VAL A 222 3.25 19.01 17.45
C VAL A 222 3.70 19.52 16.08
N ILE A 223 3.12 18.99 15.00
CA ILE A 223 3.42 19.41 13.63
C ILE A 223 3.19 20.92 13.49
N GLU A 224 2.03 21.41 13.92
CA GLU A 224 1.68 22.84 13.84
C GLU A 224 2.67 23.75 14.56
N ARG A 225 3.23 23.31 15.70
CA ARG A 225 4.27 24.06 16.41
C ARG A 225 5.59 24.01 15.65
N MET A 226 6.01 22.83 15.21
CA MET A 226 7.30 22.64 14.55
C MET A 226 7.41 23.41 13.23
N VAL A 227 6.36 23.39 12.41
CA VAL A 227 6.40 24.00 11.08
C VAL A 227 6.19 25.52 11.08
N ALA A 228 5.74 26.09 12.20
CA ALA A 228 5.49 27.52 12.31
C ALA A 228 6.77 28.35 12.14
N ASP A 229 7.91 27.80 12.57
CA ASP A 229 9.21 28.47 12.57
C ASP A 229 10.10 28.04 11.39
N LEU A 230 9.62 27.14 10.52
CA LEU A 230 10.37 26.73 9.33
C LEU A 230 10.36 27.83 8.26
N PRO A 231 11.51 28.11 7.60
CA PRO A 231 11.60 29.14 6.58
C PRO A 231 10.78 28.77 5.32
N PRO A 232 10.42 29.77 4.49
CA PRO A 232 9.87 29.52 3.17
C PRO A 232 10.78 28.59 2.35
N GLY A 233 10.18 27.63 1.64
CA GLY A 233 10.91 26.62 0.87
C GLY A 233 11.47 25.46 1.70
N ALA A 234 11.25 25.43 3.03
CA ALA A 234 11.62 24.27 3.83
C ALA A 234 10.88 23.01 3.34
N ARG A 235 11.62 21.91 3.26
CA ARG A 235 11.16 20.66 2.65
C ARG A 235 10.65 19.71 3.72
N VAL A 236 9.39 19.33 3.62
CA VAL A 236 8.71 18.40 4.54
C VAL A 236 8.34 17.12 3.81
N MET A 237 8.55 15.96 4.42
CA MET A 237 8.09 14.66 3.91
C MET A 237 7.01 14.09 4.84
N ASP A 238 5.83 13.77 4.28
CA ASP A 238 4.82 12.92 4.92
C ASP A 238 5.04 11.46 4.45
N LEU A 239 5.66 10.65 5.32
CA LEU A 239 6.11 9.30 5.01
C LEU A 239 5.10 8.25 5.50
N GLY A 240 4.58 7.44 4.58
CA GLY A 240 3.38 6.63 4.83
C GLY A 240 2.14 7.52 4.91
N CYS A 241 1.97 8.38 3.90
CA CYS A 241 1.09 9.54 4.01
C CYS A 241 -0.40 9.19 4.18
N GLY A 242 -0.85 8.00 3.77
CA GLY A 242 -2.27 7.68 3.77
C GLY A 242 -3.08 8.71 2.98
N ASN A 243 -4.07 9.34 3.62
CA ASN A 243 -4.83 10.44 2.99
C ASN A 243 -4.12 11.81 3.02
N GLY A 244 -2.87 11.88 3.50
CA GLY A 244 -2.04 13.08 3.57
C GLY A 244 -2.25 13.94 4.81
N VAL A 245 -2.98 13.47 5.82
CA VAL A 245 -3.39 14.31 6.97
C VAL A 245 -2.23 15.05 7.65
N LEU A 246 -1.05 14.43 7.79
CA LEU A 246 0.09 15.06 8.47
C LEU A 246 0.69 16.19 7.62
N GLY A 247 0.93 15.93 6.33
CA GLY A 247 1.44 16.93 5.40
C GLY A 247 0.44 18.07 5.14
N LEU A 248 -0.87 17.79 5.08
CA LEU A 248 -1.89 18.83 4.97
C LEU A 248 -1.98 19.69 6.24
N THR A 249 -1.79 19.12 7.44
CA THR A 249 -1.65 19.92 8.66
C THR A 249 -0.44 20.84 8.61
N ALA A 250 0.69 20.37 8.06
CA ALA A 250 1.87 21.21 7.87
C ALA A 250 1.58 22.39 6.91
N LEU A 251 0.98 22.12 5.75
CA LEU A 251 0.58 23.14 4.76
C LEU A 251 -0.43 24.15 5.33
N ALA A 252 -1.40 23.67 6.11
CA ALA A 252 -2.41 24.54 6.72
C ALA A 252 -1.79 25.58 7.66
N ARG A 253 -0.69 25.21 8.33
CA ARG A 253 0.02 26.07 9.26
C ARG A 253 1.06 26.95 8.58
N ASN A 254 1.80 26.40 7.62
CA ASN A 254 2.83 27.12 6.87
C ASN A 254 2.67 26.80 5.36
N PRO A 255 1.94 27.64 4.60
CA PRO A 255 1.72 27.42 3.17
C PRO A 255 2.95 27.59 2.29
N ALA A 256 4.07 28.09 2.83
CA ALA A 256 5.32 28.32 2.09
C ALA A 256 6.25 27.10 2.07
N LEU A 257 5.82 25.97 2.65
CA LEU A 257 6.56 24.71 2.64
C LEU A 257 6.50 24.01 1.28
N GLU A 258 7.54 23.25 0.98
CA GLU A 258 7.51 22.25 -0.09
C GLU A 258 7.24 20.88 0.52
N VAL A 259 6.09 20.26 0.22
CA VAL A 259 5.68 19.02 0.90
C VAL A 259 5.67 17.83 -0.04
N ALA A 260 6.48 16.83 0.28
CA ALA A 260 6.46 15.53 -0.36
C ALA A 260 5.57 14.56 0.40
N PHE A 261 4.86 13.71 -0.34
CA PHE A 261 4.02 12.64 0.18
C PHE A 261 4.49 11.32 -0.41
N ALA A 262 4.80 10.33 0.43
CA ALA A 262 5.23 9.02 -0.02
C ALA A 262 4.40 7.92 0.64
N ASP A 263 3.91 6.97 -0.14
CA ASP A 263 3.22 5.79 0.37
C ASP A 263 3.42 4.59 -0.56
N VAL A 264 3.35 3.38 0.01
CA VAL A 264 3.35 2.15 -0.76
C VAL A 264 2.04 1.93 -1.49
N SER A 265 0.95 2.57 -1.07
CA SER A 265 -0.39 2.47 -1.66
C SER A 265 -0.62 3.57 -2.70
N SER A 266 -0.87 3.18 -3.94
CA SER A 266 -1.26 4.10 -5.01
C SER A 266 -2.56 4.85 -4.70
N GLN A 267 -3.51 4.23 -3.99
CA GLN A 267 -4.73 4.87 -3.50
C GLN A 267 -4.45 5.93 -2.42
N ALA A 268 -3.48 5.69 -1.53
CA ALA A 268 -3.04 6.69 -0.56
C ALA A 268 -2.42 7.89 -1.27
N VAL A 269 -1.50 7.66 -2.22
CA VAL A 269 -0.89 8.71 -3.03
C VAL A 269 -1.95 9.52 -3.80
N ALA A 270 -2.91 8.86 -4.44
CA ALA A 270 -4.03 9.50 -5.12
C ALA A 270 -4.87 10.35 -4.16
N SER A 271 -5.10 9.85 -2.94
CA SER A 271 -5.90 10.54 -1.92
C SER A 271 -5.20 11.76 -1.35
N ALA A 272 -3.91 11.65 -1.00
CA ALA A 272 -3.10 12.79 -0.59
C ALA A 272 -3.08 13.87 -1.68
N ARG A 273 -2.88 13.47 -2.95
CA ARG A 273 -2.91 14.39 -4.10
C ARG A 273 -4.26 15.11 -4.23
N HIS A 274 -5.36 14.36 -4.20
CA HIS A 274 -6.70 14.92 -4.27
C HIS A 274 -6.96 15.94 -3.15
N ASN A 275 -6.58 15.61 -1.91
CA ASN A 275 -6.78 16.48 -0.76
C ASN A 275 -5.92 17.76 -0.85
N VAL A 276 -4.65 17.64 -1.28
CA VAL A 276 -3.79 18.82 -1.49
C VAL A 276 -4.35 19.71 -2.59
N GLN A 277 -4.75 19.16 -3.73
CA GLN A 277 -5.30 19.95 -4.84
C GLN A 277 -6.60 20.66 -4.46
N THR A 278 -7.42 20.05 -3.61
CA THR A 278 -8.69 20.62 -3.16
C THR A 278 -8.50 21.70 -2.09
N ALA A 279 -7.65 21.45 -1.09
CA ALA A 279 -7.47 22.36 0.04
C ALA A 279 -6.41 23.45 -0.21
N PHE A 280 -5.38 23.14 -1.02
CA PHE A 280 -4.19 23.95 -1.24
C PHE A 280 -3.73 23.92 -2.71
N PRO A 281 -4.53 24.38 -3.68
CA PRO A 281 -4.22 24.27 -5.12
C PRO A 281 -2.91 24.95 -5.57
N GLY A 282 -2.36 25.87 -4.76
CA GLY A 282 -1.08 26.55 -5.01
C GLY A 282 0.11 25.99 -4.24
N ALA A 283 -0.05 24.91 -3.46
CA ALA A 283 1.04 24.33 -2.70
C ALA A 283 2.08 23.66 -3.61
N VAL A 284 3.36 23.80 -3.25
CA VAL A 284 4.44 23.04 -3.90
C VAL A 284 4.46 21.64 -3.30
N ALA A 285 3.87 20.68 -4.02
CA ALA A 285 3.73 19.32 -3.54
C ALA A 285 4.26 18.25 -4.52
N SER A 286 4.91 17.22 -3.98
CA SER A 286 5.38 16.05 -4.74
C SER A 286 4.79 14.76 -4.19
N PHE A 287 4.58 13.76 -5.05
CA PHE A 287 3.84 12.54 -4.69
C PHE A 287 4.59 11.30 -5.20
N TYR A 288 4.93 10.39 -4.30
CA TYR A 288 5.73 9.20 -4.57
C TYR A 288 4.97 7.92 -4.20
N HIS A 289 4.79 7.04 -5.17
CA HIS A 289 4.35 5.67 -4.96
C HIS A 289 5.59 4.79 -4.76
N SER A 290 6.03 4.65 -3.51
CA SER A 290 7.35 4.09 -3.17
C SER A 290 7.39 3.39 -1.81
N ASP A 291 8.31 2.43 -1.66
CA ASP A 291 8.63 1.82 -0.35
C ASP A 291 9.55 2.72 0.47
N GLY A 292 8.90 3.68 1.12
CA GLY A 292 9.57 4.70 1.92
C GLY A 292 10.08 5.86 1.07
N ILE A 293 11.24 6.42 1.41
CA ILE A 293 11.80 7.58 0.70
C ILE A 293 12.60 7.11 -0.53
N PRO A 294 12.27 7.57 -1.76
CA PRO A 294 13.05 7.24 -2.95
C PRO A 294 14.52 7.68 -2.81
N GLU A 295 15.47 6.85 -3.24
CA GLU A 295 16.91 7.15 -3.12
C GLU A 295 17.33 8.43 -3.87
N ALA A 296 16.66 8.72 -4.99
CA ALA A 296 16.88 9.94 -5.76
C ALA A 296 16.22 11.19 -5.14
N ALA A 297 15.44 11.03 -4.06
CA ALA A 297 14.84 12.16 -3.37
C ALA A 297 15.94 12.94 -2.63
N GLY A 298 15.86 14.27 -2.67
CA GLY A 298 16.78 15.11 -1.91
C GLY A 298 16.52 15.05 -0.39
N ARG A 299 17.23 15.91 0.36
CA ARG A 299 17.09 16.00 1.81
C ARG A 299 15.85 16.77 2.27
N TYR A 300 15.37 16.46 3.47
CA TYR A 300 14.21 17.06 4.10
C TYR A 300 14.58 17.70 5.44
N ASP A 301 14.01 18.86 5.72
CA ASP A 301 14.17 19.57 6.98
C ASP A 301 13.29 18.96 8.08
N LEU A 302 12.15 18.38 7.67
CA LEU A 302 11.23 17.68 8.55
C LEU A 302 10.65 16.43 7.88
N VAL A 303 10.69 15.29 8.58
CA VAL A 303 9.95 14.08 8.19
C VAL A 303 8.84 13.82 9.20
N LEU A 304 7.62 13.59 8.73
CA LEU A 304 6.44 13.23 9.50
C LEU A 304 6.16 11.74 9.31
N LEU A 305 5.98 10.99 10.39
CA LEU A 305 5.79 9.54 10.31
C LEU A 305 4.77 9.03 11.34
N ASN A 306 3.74 8.35 10.85
CA ASN A 306 2.91 7.43 11.63
C ASN A 306 3.05 6.04 10.98
N PRO A 307 4.03 5.22 11.41
CA PRO A 307 4.43 4.03 10.68
C PRO A 307 3.35 2.95 10.79
N PRO A 308 3.20 2.08 9.78
CA PRO A 308 2.26 0.97 9.86
C PRO A 308 2.66 0.00 11.00
N PHE A 309 1.67 -0.44 11.77
CA PHE A 309 1.89 -1.33 12.93
C PHE A 309 1.59 -2.82 12.64
N HIS A 310 1.09 -3.14 11.44
CA HIS A 310 0.73 -4.49 11.03
C HIS A 310 1.09 -4.75 9.56
N GLU A 311 1.85 -5.81 9.27
CA GLU A 311 2.04 -6.32 7.91
C GLU A 311 1.46 -7.73 7.82
N GLY A 312 0.43 -7.95 6.99
CA GLY A 312 -0.11 -9.29 6.75
C GLY A 312 -0.63 -10.03 7.99
N GLY A 313 -0.94 -9.31 9.08
CA GLY A 313 -1.36 -9.89 10.37
C GLY A 313 -0.21 -10.30 11.28
N VAL A 314 1.04 -9.94 10.95
CA VAL A 314 2.21 -10.05 11.83
C VAL A 314 2.55 -8.66 12.35
N VAL A 315 2.63 -8.53 13.68
CA VAL A 315 3.21 -7.35 14.33
C VAL A 315 4.73 -7.50 14.23
N GLY A 316 5.38 -6.58 13.54
CA GLY A 316 6.83 -6.57 13.40
C GLY A 316 7.36 -5.16 13.17
N ASP A 317 8.43 -4.81 13.88
CA ASP A 317 9.07 -3.50 13.78
C ASP A 317 9.91 -3.33 12.51
N HIS A 318 10.05 -4.37 11.68
CA HIS A 318 11.01 -4.37 10.55
C HIS A 318 10.72 -3.28 9.52
N ILE A 319 9.45 -2.95 9.25
CA ILE A 319 9.09 -1.82 8.38
C ILE A 319 9.56 -0.52 9.03
N ALA A 320 9.18 -0.28 10.29
CA ALA A 320 9.53 0.95 11.01
C ALA A 320 11.05 1.14 11.09
N LEU A 321 11.82 0.08 11.39
CA LEU A 321 13.28 0.10 11.43
C LEU A 321 13.90 0.48 10.08
N ARG A 322 13.39 -0.09 8.97
CA ARG A 322 13.84 0.27 7.62
C ARG A 322 13.56 1.75 7.33
N LEU A 323 12.35 2.22 7.64
CA LEU A 323 11.99 3.63 7.46
C LEU A 323 12.89 4.54 8.30
N PHE A 324 13.21 4.19 9.55
CA PHE A 324 14.15 4.98 10.37
C PHE A 324 15.52 5.12 9.73
N SER A 325 16.05 4.04 9.16
CA SER A 325 17.32 4.07 8.42
C SER A 325 17.24 4.98 7.19
N GLN A 326 16.17 4.89 6.40
CA GLN A 326 15.99 5.74 5.22
C GLN A 326 15.86 7.20 5.61
N VAL A 327 15.07 7.51 6.64
CA VAL A 327 14.89 8.88 7.15
C VAL A 327 16.22 9.46 7.61
N ALA A 328 17.01 8.74 8.41
CA ALA A 328 18.32 9.21 8.86
C ALA A 328 19.25 9.60 7.69
N GLY A 329 19.19 8.88 6.56
CA GLY A 329 19.95 9.20 5.34
C GLY A 329 19.48 10.47 4.61
N HIS A 330 18.19 10.81 4.74
CA HIS A 330 17.54 11.89 3.99
C HIS A 330 17.25 13.15 4.81
N LEU A 331 17.67 13.25 6.07
CA LEU A 331 17.56 14.50 6.82
C LEU A 331 18.60 15.53 6.33
N SER A 332 18.16 16.79 6.21
CA SER A 332 19.05 17.96 6.10
C SER A 332 19.88 18.11 7.37
N PRO A 333 21.06 18.77 7.32
CA PRO A 333 21.71 19.27 8.54
C PRO A 333 20.73 20.10 9.37
N GLY A 334 20.61 19.79 10.66
CA GLY A 334 19.62 20.41 11.56
C GLY A 334 18.18 19.92 11.41
N GLY A 335 17.90 19.05 10.42
CA GLY A 335 16.59 18.47 10.20
C GLY A 335 16.22 17.39 11.23
N CYS A 336 14.94 17.09 11.36
CA CYS A 336 14.45 16.08 12.28
C CYS A 336 13.27 15.28 11.74
N MET A 337 12.95 14.18 12.41
CA MET A 337 11.75 13.39 12.22
C MET A 337 10.82 13.54 13.42
N LEU A 338 9.54 13.78 13.15
CA LEU A 338 8.45 13.65 14.11
C LEU A 338 7.73 12.33 13.87
N LEU A 339 7.72 11.49 14.90
CA LEU A 339 7.16 10.14 14.86
C LEU A 339 6.11 9.98 15.95
N VAL A 340 4.93 9.44 15.60
CA VAL A 340 4.02 8.85 16.59
C VAL A 340 4.09 7.33 16.53
N GLY A 341 4.17 6.69 17.69
CA GLY A 341 4.24 5.23 17.78
C GLY A 341 3.46 4.67 18.97
N ASN A 342 2.99 3.43 18.84
CA ASN A 342 2.39 2.72 19.95
C ASN A 342 3.39 2.55 21.11
N ARG A 343 2.96 2.85 22.34
CA ARG A 343 3.80 2.82 23.54
C ARG A 343 4.46 1.45 23.76
N HIS A 344 3.74 0.37 23.49
CA HIS A 344 4.22 -1.00 23.71
C HIS A 344 5.36 -1.42 22.76
N LEU A 345 5.57 -0.72 21.64
CA LEU A 345 6.66 -1.01 20.69
C LEU A 345 8.01 -0.45 21.15
N GLY A 346 8.02 0.49 22.10
CA GLY A 346 9.26 0.96 22.70
C GLY A 346 10.26 1.60 21.72
N TYR A 347 9.77 2.31 20.68
CA TYR A 347 10.61 2.87 19.60
C TYR A 347 11.79 3.74 20.07
N HIS A 348 11.74 4.35 21.26
CA HIS A 348 12.88 5.07 21.85
C HIS A 348 14.21 4.27 21.83
N ARG A 349 14.16 2.93 21.92
CA ARG A 349 15.35 2.07 21.85
C ARG A 349 15.84 1.94 20.41
N SER A 350 14.93 1.62 19.50
CA SER A 350 15.21 1.43 18.08
C SER A 350 15.70 2.71 17.41
N LEU A 351 15.09 3.86 17.72
CA LEU A 351 15.46 5.16 17.17
C LEU A 351 16.92 5.53 17.48
N ARG A 352 17.41 5.22 18.69
CA ARG A 352 18.81 5.52 19.09
C ARG A 352 19.87 4.78 18.26
N HIS A 353 19.48 3.78 17.47
CA HIS A 353 20.40 3.10 16.55
C HIS A 353 20.63 3.91 15.27
N TYR A 354 19.70 4.79 14.91
CA TYR A 354 19.72 5.54 13.64
C TYR A 354 19.88 7.05 13.86
N PHE A 355 19.49 7.57 15.02
CA PHE A 355 19.47 8.99 15.34
C PHE A 355 20.34 9.29 16.55
N GLY A 356 21.17 10.33 16.44
CA GLY A 356 22.08 10.76 17.52
C GLY A 356 21.33 11.42 18.68
N GLN A 357 20.17 12.03 18.40
CA GLN A 357 19.30 12.59 19.42
C GLN A 357 17.87 12.11 19.25
N VAL A 358 17.26 11.66 20.35
CA VAL A 358 15.85 11.22 20.41
C VAL A 358 15.22 11.80 21.66
N ARG A 359 14.15 12.60 21.48
CA ARG A 359 13.39 13.25 22.56
C ARG A 359 11.95 12.78 22.51
N GLN A 360 11.38 12.45 23.66
CA GLN A 360 9.93 12.31 23.78
C GLN A 360 9.34 13.70 23.99
N ILE A 361 8.42 14.10 23.12
CA ILE A 361 7.86 15.46 23.08
C ILE A 361 6.38 15.52 23.48
N ASP A 362 5.67 14.41 23.32
CA ASP A 362 4.29 14.25 23.82
C ASP A 362 4.00 12.76 24.06
N ALA A 363 2.97 12.44 24.81
CA ALA A 363 2.48 11.08 24.98
C ALA A 363 1.07 11.03 25.57
N ASP A 364 0.34 9.97 25.25
CA ASP A 364 -0.88 9.56 25.94
C ASP A 364 -0.71 8.11 26.48
N PRO A 365 -1.74 7.50 27.10
CA PRO A 365 -1.65 6.12 27.57
C PRO A 365 -1.31 5.08 26.49
N LYS A 366 -1.68 5.32 25.22
CA LYS A 366 -1.53 4.38 24.09
C LYS A 366 -0.36 4.71 23.17
N PHE A 367 -0.07 5.98 22.95
CA PHE A 367 0.86 6.48 21.96
C PHE A 367 1.93 7.38 22.59
N VAL A 368 3.09 7.44 21.94
CA VAL A 368 4.20 8.31 22.30
C VAL A 368 4.64 9.05 21.05
N VAL A 369 4.90 10.35 21.18
CA VAL A 369 5.45 11.18 20.11
C VAL A 369 6.93 11.44 20.38
N PHE A 370 7.75 11.17 19.38
CA PHE A 370 9.20 11.38 19.39
C PHE A 370 9.62 12.42 18.37
N GLU A 371 10.63 13.20 18.73
CA GLU A 371 11.48 13.95 17.82
C GLU A 371 12.83 13.22 17.73
N ALA A 372 13.31 12.95 16.53
CA ALA A 372 14.58 12.27 16.30
C ALA A 372 15.41 13.01 15.24
N SER A 373 16.68 13.30 15.52
CA SER A 373 17.57 14.01 14.61
C SER A 373 18.94 13.34 14.51
N VAL A 374 19.60 13.52 13.37
CA VAL A 374 21.00 13.15 13.19
C VAL A 374 21.88 14.19 13.90
N GLN A 375 22.89 13.74 14.66
CA GLN A 375 23.86 14.67 15.22
C GLN A 375 24.62 15.34 14.05
N GLU A 376 24.82 16.65 14.09
CA GLU A 376 25.83 17.26 13.23
C GLU A 376 27.15 16.60 13.58
N GLY A 377 27.77 15.92 12.61
CA GLY A 377 29.14 15.44 12.76
C GLY A 377 29.98 16.65 13.17
N GLY A 378 30.46 16.63 14.42
CA GLY A 378 31.35 17.67 14.89
C GLY A 378 32.49 17.79 13.90
N ARG A 379 32.71 18.98 13.36
CA ARG A 379 33.99 19.31 12.72
C ARG A 379 35.05 19.13 13.81
N SER A 380 35.71 17.98 13.83
CA SER A 380 36.96 17.78 14.57
C SER A 380 38.13 18.21 13.71
#